data_AF-A0A224Y3C7-F1
#
_entry.id   AF-A0A224Y3C7-F1
#
_cell.length_a   1.000
_cell.length_b   1.000
_cell.length_c   1.000
_cell.angle_alpha   90.00
_cell.angle_beta   90.00
_cell.angle_gamma   90.00
#
_symmetry.space_group_name_H-M   'P 1'
#
loop_
_entity.id
_entity.type
_entity.pdbx_description
1 polymer ?
#
loop_
_entity_poly.entity_id
_entity_poly.type
_entity_poly.pdbx_seq_one_letter_code
_entity_poly.pdbx_strand_id
1 'polypeptide(L)'
;MRILSLVAFCILAISGLGAENTVKLPVYRPNGTIGEKVTLQVVAMYDSNFTVSGKEPDESEVQPQQAERDPFEAYLKTLFEQVQIFLHNHSIMINITVISVYKMDNLTSYTYDPHIINVNKTMDNIIKFGESQKKSVDTVFFLFTWPSNVSNPRRLFEEIKEETTHRLGVSEAATRGTFCSSSTSAALIRHKYLSHDIWSTEKAAMTIFGAQHFLALRSQDYTLMNQTFSRCPKHSGDGGSFAGC
;
A
#
# COMPACT_ATOMS: atom_id res chain seq x y z
N MET A 1 -60.52 35.31 39.25
CA MET A 1 -60.99 34.33 38.23
C MET A 1 -59.88 34.18 37.20
N ARG A 2 -59.23 33.05 36.91
CA ARG A 2 -59.37 31.64 37.29
C ARG A 2 -58.03 30.95 36.98
N ILE A 3 -57.60 30.11 37.93
CA ILE A 3 -57.07 28.74 37.78
C ILE A 3 -55.60 28.55 37.32
N LEU A 4 -54.85 27.97 38.26
CA LEU A 4 -53.57 27.29 38.15
C LEU A 4 -53.56 26.24 37.03
N SER A 5 -52.40 26.01 36.41
CA SER A 5 -52.05 24.68 35.93
C SER A 5 -50.54 24.43 36.11
N LEU A 6 -50.21 23.72 37.19
CA LEU A 6 -48.94 23.02 37.34
C LEU A 6 -48.89 21.89 36.30
N VAL A 7 -47.82 21.82 35.52
CA VAL A 7 -47.43 20.60 34.81
C VAL A 7 -46.01 20.27 35.24
N ALA A 8 -45.90 19.32 36.16
CA ALA A 8 -44.64 18.71 36.55
C ALA A 8 -44.24 17.68 35.49
N PHE A 9 -43.17 17.94 34.75
CA PHE A 9 -42.52 16.93 33.90
C PHE A 9 -41.34 16.34 34.68
N CYS A 10 -41.54 15.15 35.25
CA CYS A 10 -40.46 14.29 35.71
C CYS A 10 -39.75 13.72 34.47
N ILE A 11 -38.62 14.31 34.09
CA ILE A 11 -37.69 13.69 33.14
C ILE A 11 -36.75 12.79 33.95
N LEU A 12 -37.06 11.50 33.97
CA LEU A 12 -36.14 10.45 34.41
C LEU A 12 -34.99 10.38 33.39
N ALA A 13 -33.86 10.97 33.74
CA ALA A 13 -32.60 10.77 33.03
C ALA A 13 -32.07 9.37 33.37
N ILE A 14 -32.35 8.39 32.52
CA ILE A 14 -31.64 7.10 32.53
C ILE A 14 -30.37 7.31 31.71
N SER A 15 -29.31 7.76 32.37
CA SER A 15 -27.94 7.73 31.84
C SER A 15 -27.40 6.31 31.91
N GLY A 16 -27.89 5.45 31.01
CA GLY A 16 -27.26 4.17 30.72
C GLY A 16 -26.00 4.40 29.89
N LEU A 17 -24.87 4.69 30.54
CA LEU A 17 -23.55 4.52 29.94
C LEU A 17 -23.34 3.02 29.69
N GLY A 18 -23.73 2.56 28.50
CA GLY A 18 -23.26 1.29 27.98
C GLY A 18 -21.76 1.38 27.76
N ALA A 19 -20.98 0.75 28.64
CA ALA A 19 -19.58 0.48 28.38
C ALA A 19 -19.50 -0.43 27.15
N GLU A 20 -19.06 0.12 26.02
CA GLU A 20 -18.71 -0.68 24.85
C GLU A 20 -17.54 -1.59 25.23
N ASN A 21 -17.85 -2.87 25.45
CA ASN A 21 -16.86 -3.93 25.56
C ASN A 21 -16.12 -4.05 24.23
N THR A 22 -15.00 -3.35 24.10
CA THR A 22 -14.08 -3.53 22.97
C THR A 22 -13.44 -4.90 23.09
N VAL A 23 -13.94 -5.86 22.31
CA VAL A 23 -13.34 -7.19 22.19
C VAL A 23 -11.96 -7.02 21.56
N LYS A 24 -10.90 -7.04 22.38
CA LYS A 24 -9.52 -7.09 21.90
C LYS A 24 -9.31 -8.45 21.24
N LEU A 25 -9.27 -8.47 19.90
CA LEU A 25 -8.90 -9.66 19.16
C LEU A 25 -7.44 -10.02 19.48
N PRO A 26 -7.14 -11.26 19.89
CA PRO A 26 -5.77 -11.65 20.20
C PRO A 26 -4.92 -11.62 18.93
N VAL A 27 -3.82 -10.90 18.96
CA VAL A 27 -2.81 -10.88 17.88
C VAL A 27 -2.06 -12.20 17.91
N TYR A 28 -2.11 -12.95 16.81
CA TYR A 28 -1.33 -14.18 16.68
C TYR A 28 0.14 -13.86 16.36
N ARG A 29 1.07 -14.49 17.07
CA ARG A 29 2.49 -14.48 16.73
C ARG A 29 2.96 -15.91 16.44
N PRO A 30 3.60 -16.17 15.30
CA PRO A 30 4.12 -17.50 15.00
C PRO A 30 5.28 -17.89 15.93
N ASN A 31 5.46 -19.19 16.14
CA ASN A 31 6.65 -19.74 16.78
C ASN A 31 7.80 -19.73 15.76
N GLY A 32 8.39 -18.55 15.51
CA GLY A 32 9.49 -18.36 14.57
C GLY A 32 9.25 -17.24 13.56
N THR A 33 10.09 -17.18 12.53
CA THR A 33 10.08 -16.19 11.46
C THR A 33 9.69 -16.84 10.13
N ILE A 34 9.16 -16.05 9.20
CA ILE A 34 8.92 -16.47 7.81
C ILE A 34 9.63 -15.53 6.83
N GLY A 35 9.89 -15.98 5.61
CA GLY A 35 10.45 -15.13 4.54
C GLY A 35 11.95 -14.83 4.67
N GLU A 36 12.68 -15.55 5.53
CA GLU A 36 14.13 -15.41 5.60
C GLU A 36 14.78 -15.69 4.23
N LYS A 37 15.75 -14.86 3.85
CA LYS A 37 16.47 -14.92 2.56
C LYS A 37 15.60 -14.68 1.33
N VAL A 38 14.39 -14.15 1.51
CA VAL A 38 13.56 -13.68 0.41
C VAL A 38 13.83 -12.19 0.20
N THR A 39 14.10 -11.81 -1.05
CA THR A 39 14.24 -10.41 -1.45
C THR A 39 12.99 -10.00 -2.22
N LEU A 40 12.43 -8.83 -1.93
CA LEU A 40 11.43 -8.15 -2.74
C LEU A 40 12.11 -6.98 -3.45
N GLN A 41 12.13 -7.05 -4.78
CA GLN A 41 12.61 -5.97 -5.63
C GLN A 41 11.44 -5.03 -5.96
N VAL A 42 11.63 -3.73 -5.77
CA VAL A 42 10.60 -2.72 -5.97
C VAL A 42 10.92 -1.87 -7.19
N VAL A 43 9.97 -1.84 -8.11
CA VAL A 43 9.86 -0.78 -9.12
C VAL A 43 8.80 0.20 -8.61
N ALA A 44 9.24 1.36 -8.13
CA ALA A 44 8.33 2.40 -7.66
C ALA A 44 8.04 3.38 -8.80
N MET A 45 6.77 3.64 -9.03
CA MET A 45 6.27 4.55 -10.04
C MET A 45 5.41 5.59 -9.35
N TYR A 46 5.38 6.82 -9.86
CA TYR A 46 4.49 7.85 -9.34
C TYR A 46 3.92 8.70 -10.48
N ASP A 47 2.73 9.26 -10.28
CA ASP A 47 2.14 10.23 -11.23
C ASP A 47 2.31 11.67 -10.75
N SER A 48 1.92 12.64 -11.58
CA SER A 48 2.01 14.07 -11.26
C SER A 48 1.12 14.50 -10.09
N ASN A 49 0.20 13.66 -9.62
CA ASN A 49 -0.56 13.95 -8.41
C ASN A 49 0.15 13.51 -7.14
N PHE A 50 1.28 12.79 -7.23
CA PHE A 50 2.05 12.34 -6.07
C PHE A 50 2.57 13.51 -5.21
N THR A 51 2.86 14.65 -5.86
CA THR A 51 3.19 15.92 -5.20
C THR A 51 1.94 16.74 -4.92
N VAL A 52 1.91 17.44 -3.79
CA VAL A 52 0.92 18.50 -3.57
C VAL A 52 1.53 19.81 -4.01
N SER A 53 0.79 20.56 -4.84
CA SER A 53 1.16 21.85 -5.41
C SER A 53 1.88 22.74 -4.38
N GLY A 54 3.14 23.10 -4.68
CA GLY A 54 3.96 23.99 -3.85
C GLY A 54 5.09 23.31 -3.04
N LYS A 55 5.31 22.00 -3.21
CA LYS A 55 6.47 21.28 -2.63
C LYS A 55 7.19 20.39 -3.64
N GLU A 56 7.17 20.76 -4.91
CA GLU A 56 8.17 20.19 -5.82
C GLU A 56 9.55 20.68 -5.34
N PRO A 57 10.57 19.81 -5.33
CA PRO A 57 11.92 20.24 -5.07
C PRO A 57 12.29 21.32 -6.08
N ASP A 58 12.72 22.48 -5.60
CA ASP A 58 13.09 23.62 -6.43
C ASP A 58 14.26 23.20 -7.33
N GLU A 59 14.06 23.19 -8.66
CA GLU A 59 15.10 22.84 -9.64
C GLU A 59 16.35 23.73 -9.48
N SER A 60 16.18 24.89 -8.84
CA SER A 60 17.20 25.91 -8.60
C SER A 60 18.24 25.53 -7.52
N GLU A 61 17.97 24.54 -6.65
CA GLU A 61 18.91 24.09 -5.59
C GLU A 61 19.72 22.84 -5.96
N VAL A 62 19.43 22.24 -7.12
CA VAL A 62 20.13 21.03 -7.57
C VAL A 62 21.50 21.43 -8.12
N GLN A 63 22.56 21.15 -7.36
CA GLN A 63 23.92 21.26 -7.87
C GLN A 63 24.04 20.43 -9.16
N PRO A 64 24.79 20.88 -10.19
CA PRO A 64 24.87 20.23 -11.51
C PRO A 64 25.31 18.75 -11.49
N GLN A 65 25.79 18.24 -10.36
CA GLN A 65 26.21 16.86 -10.15
C GLN A 65 25.08 15.94 -9.60
N GLN A 66 23.92 16.50 -9.24
CA GLN A 66 22.73 15.77 -8.75
C GLN A 66 21.56 15.75 -9.73
N ALA A 67 21.69 16.40 -10.89
CA ALA A 67 20.65 16.53 -11.91
C ALA A 67 20.19 15.19 -12.56
N GLU A 68 20.78 14.06 -12.17
CA GLU A 68 20.48 12.74 -12.73
C GLU A 68 19.67 11.81 -11.79
N ARG A 69 19.46 12.18 -10.52
CA ARG A 69 18.69 11.36 -9.58
C ARG A 69 17.25 11.83 -9.49
N ASP A 70 16.31 10.89 -9.60
CA ASP A 70 14.89 11.17 -9.40
C ASP A 70 14.70 11.76 -7.99
N PRO A 71 14.07 12.94 -7.86
CA PRO A 71 13.99 13.65 -6.59
C PRO A 71 13.17 12.90 -5.52
N PHE A 72 12.35 11.92 -5.92
CA PHE A 72 11.54 11.11 -5.01
C PHE A 72 12.20 9.78 -4.65
N GLU A 73 13.33 9.42 -5.29
CA GLU A 73 13.99 8.14 -5.07
C GLU A 73 14.38 7.91 -3.62
N ALA A 74 15.02 8.90 -2.98
CA ALA A 74 15.43 8.81 -1.59
C ALA A 74 14.24 8.63 -0.65
N TYR A 75 13.14 9.33 -0.93
CA TYR A 75 11.90 9.23 -0.15
C TYR A 75 11.26 7.85 -0.28
N LEU A 76 11.12 7.33 -1.50
CA LEU A 76 10.52 6.03 -1.74
C LEU A 76 11.38 4.89 -1.15
N LYS A 77 12.71 5.01 -1.21
CA LYS A 77 13.61 4.09 -0.48
C LYS A 77 13.33 4.10 1.01
N THR A 78 13.26 5.29 1.62
CA THR A 78 12.96 5.44 3.05
C THR A 78 11.59 4.86 3.41
N LEU A 79 10.58 5.08 2.56
CA LEU A 79 9.23 4.50 2.73
C LEU A 79 9.29 2.97 2.80
N PHE A 80 10.00 2.34 1.87
CA PHE A 80 10.12 0.88 1.82
C PHE A 80 11.01 0.30 2.93
N GLU A 81 12.01 1.03 3.41
CA GLU A 81 12.75 0.67 4.62
C GLU A 81 11.82 0.61 5.85
N GLN A 82 10.90 1.57 5.98
CA GLN A 82 9.91 1.58 7.05
C GLN A 82 8.94 0.39 6.94
N VAL A 83 8.47 0.08 5.73
CA VAL A 83 7.64 -1.12 5.46
C VAL A 83 8.40 -2.39 5.87
N GLN A 84 9.70 -2.49 5.54
CA GLN A 84 10.53 -3.63 5.95
C GLN A 84 10.60 -3.76 7.48
N ILE A 85 10.87 -2.66 8.19
CA ILE A 85 10.92 -2.65 9.66
C ILE A 85 9.59 -3.12 10.25
N PHE A 86 8.46 -2.65 9.70
CA PHE A 86 7.14 -3.10 10.12
C PHE A 86 6.96 -4.62 9.95
N LEU A 87 7.33 -5.16 8.79
CA LEU A 87 7.23 -6.60 8.52
C LEU A 87 8.12 -7.42 9.45
N HIS A 88 9.34 -6.95 9.72
CA HIS A 88 10.28 -7.61 10.64
C HIS A 88 9.70 -7.65 12.06
N ASN A 89 9.07 -6.56 12.52
CA ASN A 89 8.39 -6.51 13.81
C ASN A 89 7.20 -7.49 13.91
N HIS A 90 6.69 -7.97 12.76
CA HIS A 90 5.65 -8.99 12.64
C HIS A 90 6.18 -10.39 12.29
N SER A 91 7.48 -10.64 12.49
CA SER A 91 8.15 -11.93 12.21
C SER A 91 8.20 -12.32 10.72
N ILE A 92 8.12 -11.34 9.82
CA ILE A 92 8.23 -11.52 8.36
C ILE A 92 9.57 -10.94 7.90
N MET A 93 10.60 -11.78 7.74
CA MET A 93 12.01 -11.43 7.59
C MET A 93 12.49 -11.33 6.14
N ILE A 94 11.70 -10.66 5.29
CA ILE A 94 12.10 -10.39 3.90
C ILE A 94 13.02 -9.17 3.82
N ASN A 95 13.86 -9.10 2.79
CA ASN A 95 14.62 -7.89 2.45
C ASN A 95 13.89 -7.14 1.32
N ILE A 96 13.82 -5.81 1.42
CA ILE A 96 13.18 -4.96 0.42
C ILE A 96 14.23 -4.04 -0.22
N THR A 97 14.29 -4.05 -1.55
CA THR A 97 15.21 -3.21 -2.32
C THR A 97 14.47 -2.45 -3.39
N VAL A 98 14.50 -1.11 -3.35
CA VAL A 98 14.02 -0.27 -4.46
C VAL A 98 15.08 -0.23 -5.55
N ILE A 99 14.78 -0.88 -6.68
CA ILE A 99 15.72 -1.05 -7.80
C ILE A 99 15.58 0.05 -8.86
N SER A 100 14.42 0.69 -8.95
CA SER A 100 14.17 1.76 -9.91
C SER A 100 12.99 2.62 -9.49
N VAL A 101 13.03 3.91 -9.85
CA VAL A 101 11.98 4.88 -9.62
C VAL A 101 11.64 5.59 -10.94
N TYR A 102 10.35 5.72 -11.26
CA TYR A 102 9.89 6.32 -12.51
C TYR A 102 8.68 7.26 -12.31
N LYS A 103 8.70 8.41 -12.99
CA LYS A 103 7.47 9.20 -13.21
C LYS A 103 6.66 8.60 -14.36
N MET A 104 5.38 8.28 -14.12
CA MET A 104 4.51 7.55 -15.04
C MET A 104 3.07 8.07 -15.02
N ASP A 105 2.80 9.19 -15.70
CA ASP A 105 1.47 9.81 -15.75
C ASP A 105 0.43 9.01 -16.57
N ASN A 106 0.90 8.13 -17.46
CA ASN A 106 0.06 7.39 -18.40
C ASN A 106 -0.56 6.11 -17.83
N LEU A 107 -0.18 5.69 -16.62
CA LEU A 107 -0.72 4.47 -15.99
C LEU A 107 -2.04 4.74 -15.27
N THR A 108 -2.17 5.90 -14.62
CA THR A 108 -3.38 6.28 -13.89
C THR A 108 -4.54 6.54 -14.85
N SER A 109 -5.64 5.84 -14.66
CA SER A 109 -6.87 6.04 -15.43
C SER A 109 -7.99 6.55 -14.53
N TYR A 110 -8.70 7.58 -14.97
CA TYR A 110 -9.84 8.14 -14.26
C TYR A 110 -11.17 7.61 -14.81
N THR A 111 -12.22 7.76 -14.02
CA THR A 111 -13.60 7.45 -14.42
C THR A 111 -14.19 8.62 -15.23
N TYR A 112 -15.53 8.72 -15.29
CA TYR A 112 -16.20 9.90 -15.84
C TYR A 112 -15.94 11.15 -14.98
N ASP A 113 -15.67 10.99 -13.69
CA ASP A 113 -15.20 12.05 -12.80
C ASP A 113 -13.66 12.07 -12.81
N PRO A 114 -13.02 13.19 -13.21
CA PRO A 114 -11.57 13.31 -13.28
C PRO A 114 -10.88 13.27 -11.91
N HIS A 115 -11.62 13.30 -10.80
CA HIS A 115 -11.09 13.17 -9.45
C HIS A 115 -11.16 11.73 -8.92
N ILE A 116 -11.80 10.83 -9.66
CA ILE A 116 -12.00 9.44 -9.25
C ILE A 116 -11.18 8.53 -10.14
N ILE A 117 -10.18 7.86 -9.55
CA ILE A 117 -9.36 6.87 -10.23
C ILE A 117 -10.17 5.59 -10.46
N ASN A 118 -10.18 5.12 -11.70
CA ASN A 118 -10.64 3.80 -12.08
C ASN A 118 -9.58 2.77 -11.67
N VAL A 119 -9.77 2.15 -10.51
CA VAL A 119 -8.80 1.21 -9.93
C VAL A 119 -8.54 0.02 -10.86
N ASN A 120 -9.56 -0.61 -11.44
CA ASN A 120 -9.38 -1.79 -12.28
C ASN A 120 -8.53 -1.46 -13.52
N LYS A 121 -8.91 -0.41 -14.25
CA LYS A 121 -8.18 0.00 -15.45
C LYS A 121 -6.74 0.43 -15.12
N THR A 122 -6.55 1.11 -14.00
CA THR A 122 -5.20 1.50 -13.54
C THR A 122 -4.36 0.29 -13.16
N MET A 123 -4.91 -0.67 -12.42
CA MET A 123 -4.24 -1.92 -12.09
C MET A 123 -3.88 -2.73 -13.34
N ASP A 124 -4.77 -2.81 -14.34
CA ASP A 124 -4.47 -3.45 -15.62
C ASP A 124 -3.30 -2.77 -16.35
N ASN A 125 -3.24 -1.45 -16.33
CA ASN A 125 -2.13 -0.70 -16.93
C ASN A 125 -0.80 -0.99 -16.20
N ILE A 126 -0.80 -1.02 -14.87
CA ILE A 126 0.38 -1.36 -14.07
C ILE A 126 0.86 -2.79 -14.36
N ILE A 127 -0.07 -3.75 -14.41
CA ILE A 127 0.23 -5.16 -14.70
C ILE A 127 0.84 -5.30 -16.10
N LYS A 128 0.21 -4.72 -17.13
CA LYS A 128 0.72 -4.73 -18.52
C LYS A 128 2.09 -4.07 -18.63
N PHE A 129 2.29 -2.96 -17.93
CA PHE A 129 3.60 -2.34 -17.84
C PHE A 129 4.61 -3.32 -17.25
N GLY A 130 4.33 -3.92 -16.09
CA GLY A 130 5.25 -4.87 -15.46
C GLY A 130 5.57 -6.10 -16.30
N GLU A 131 4.57 -6.66 -17.00
CA GLU A 131 4.75 -7.77 -17.96
C GLU A 131 5.73 -7.41 -19.09
N SER A 132 5.74 -6.15 -19.53
CA SER A 132 6.64 -5.68 -20.59
C SER A 132 8.11 -5.53 -20.13
N GLN A 133 8.38 -5.41 -18.83
CA GLN A 133 9.71 -5.07 -18.31
C GLN A 133 10.67 -6.26 -18.19
N LYS A 134 10.22 -7.51 -18.43
CA LYS A 134 11.03 -8.74 -18.32
C LYS A 134 11.82 -8.83 -17.00
N LYS A 135 11.20 -8.42 -15.88
CA LYS A 135 11.81 -8.48 -14.55
C LYS A 135 11.65 -9.87 -13.92
N SER A 136 12.40 -10.13 -12.87
CA SER A 136 12.32 -11.38 -12.10
C SER A 136 11.02 -11.44 -11.29
N VAL A 137 10.57 -12.66 -10.95
CA VAL A 137 9.28 -12.92 -10.30
C VAL A 137 9.16 -12.39 -8.86
N ASP A 138 10.28 -12.03 -8.25
CA ASP A 138 10.39 -11.34 -6.97
C ASP A 138 10.35 -9.80 -7.12
N THR A 139 10.01 -9.29 -8.30
CA THR A 139 9.77 -7.87 -8.55
C THR A 139 8.31 -7.51 -8.38
N VAL A 140 8.05 -6.38 -7.72
CA VAL A 140 6.72 -5.80 -7.53
C VAL A 140 6.69 -4.36 -8.03
N PHE A 141 5.62 -4.03 -8.75
CA PHE A 141 5.40 -2.71 -9.34
C PHE A 141 4.40 -1.92 -8.49
N PHE A 142 4.85 -0.81 -7.90
CA PHE A 142 4.01 0.06 -7.08
C PHE A 142 3.78 1.39 -7.80
N LEU A 143 2.52 1.77 -8.04
CA LEU A 143 2.17 3.10 -8.53
C LEU A 143 1.64 3.95 -7.37
N PHE A 144 2.31 5.05 -7.08
CA PHE A 144 1.94 6.02 -6.05
C PHE A 144 1.24 7.23 -6.65
N THR A 145 0.13 7.63 -6.05
CA THR A 145 -0.68 8.78 -6.49
C THR A 145 -1.37 9.44 -5.31
N TRP A 146 -1.67 10.73 -5.43
CA TRP A 146 -2.45 11.47 -4.45
C TRP A 146 -3.48 12.38 -5.13
N PRO A 147 -4.56 11.81 -5.71
CA PRO A 147 -5.57 12.60 -6.39
C PRO A 147 -6.21 13.63 -5.43
N SER A 148 -6.55 14.78 -5.99
CA SER A 148 -7.23 15.87 -5.28
C SER A 148 -8.52 15.37 -4.62
N ASN A 149 -8.68 15.66 -3.33
CA ASN A 149 -9.84 15.29 -2.53
C ASN A 149 -10.74 16.50 -2.20
N VAL A 150 -10.58 17.62 -2.92
CA VAL A 150 -11.17 18.94 -2.63
C VAL A 150 -12.69 18.88 -2.50
N SER A 151 -13.37 18.02 -3.27
CA SER A 151 -14.83 17.90 -3.24
C SER A 151 -15.34 16.78 -2.33
N ASN A 152 -14.48 15.86 -1.88
CA ASN A 152 -14.87 14.79 -0.95
C ASN A 152 -13.65 14.19 -0.21
N PRO A 153 -13.33 14.66 1.01
CA PRO A 153 -12.17 14.18 1.75
C PRO A 153 -12.27 12.71 2.20
N ARG A 154 -13.47 12.10 2.10
CA ARG A 154 -13.73 10.70 2.48
C ARG A 154 -13.64 9.71 1.31
N ARG A 155 -13.49 10.19 0.07
CA ARG A 155 -13.30 9.32 -1.11
C ARG A 155 -11.82 9.24 -1.46
N LEU A 156 -11.23 8.10 -1.16
CA LEU A 156 -9.80 7.83 -1.27
C LEU A 156 -9.46 7.18 -2.63
N PHE A 157 -10.22 6.17 -3.06
CA PHE A 157 -10.28 5.60 -4.43
C PHE A 157 -11.67 5.00 -4.65
N GLU A 158 -12.12 4.82 -5.90
CA GLU A 158 -13.30 4.02 -6.20
C GLU A 158 -12.90 2.73 -6.93
N GLU A 159 -12.97 1.61 -6.21
CA GLU A 159 -12.84 0.28 -6.81
C GLU A 159 -14.19 -0.07 -7.46
N ILE A 160 -14.32 0.25 -8.74
CA ILE A 160 -15.50 -0.08 -9.53
C ILE A 160 -15.46 -1.59 -9.82
N LYS A 161 -16.25 -2.39 -9.10
CA LYS A 161 -16.48 -3.80 -9.46
C LYS A 161 -17.76 -3.91 -10.28
N GLU A 162 -17.72 -4.62 -11.40
CA GLU A 162 -18.89 -4.83 -12.25
C GLU A 162 -19.92 -5.79 -11.60
N GLU A 163 -19.45 -6.75 -10.79
CA GLU A 163 -20.28 -7.84 -10.25
C GLU A 163 -20.62 -7.73 -8.75
N THR A 164 -20.06 -6.75 -8.04
CA THR A 164 -20.25 -6.59 -6.58
C THR A 164 -20.36 -5.13 -6.19
N THR A 165 -20.78 -4.84 -4.95
CA THR A 165 -20.84 -3.47 -4.43
C THR A 165 -19.49 -2.77 -4.57
N HIS A 166 -19.48 -1.63 -5.28
CA HIS A 166 -18.31 -0.76 -5.42
C HIS A 166 -17.69 -0.47 -4.05
N ARG A 167 -16.36 -0.57 -3.95
CA ARG A 167 -15.66 -0.22 -2.71
C ARG A 167 -15.19 1.22 -2.82
N LEU A 168 -15.93 2.10 -2.17
CA LEU A 168 -15.60 3.50 -2.05
C LEU A 168 -14.56 3.69 -0.95
N GLY A 169 -13.57 4.56 -1.18
CA GLY A 169 -12.63 4.98 -0.14
C GLY A 169 -11.54 3.97 0.20
N VAL A 170 -11.12 3.12 -0.73
CA VAL A 170 -9.93 2.28 -0.49
C VAL A 170 -8.65 3.11 -0.59
N SER A 171 -7.67 2.82 0.26
CA SER A 171 -6.37 3.50 0.29
C SER A 171 -5.33 2.84 -0.64
N GLU A 172 -5.61 1.63 -1.09
CA GLU A 172 -4.74 0.84 -1.95
C GLU A 172 -5.54 -0.22 -2.72
N ALA A 173 -4.97 -0.68 -3.83
CA ALA A 173 -5.37 -1.88 -4.53
C ALA A 173 -4.12 -2.68 -4.88
N ALA A 174 -4.18 -4.01 -4.80
CA ALA A 174 -3.02 -4.85 -5.02
C ALA A 174 -3.41 -6.23 -5.54
N THR A 175 -2.53 -6.84 -6.33
CA THR A 175 -2.66 -8.24 -6.72
C THR A 175 -2.50 -9.12 -5.47
N ARG A 176 -3.27 -10.20 -5.35
CA ARG A 176 -3.26 -11.04 -4.13
C ARG A 176 -2.44 -12.30 -4.32
N GLY A 177 -1.47 -12.53 -3.42
CA GLY A 177 -0.69 -13.77 -3.41
C GLY A 177 0.12 -14.02 -4.68
N THR A 178 0.46 -12.97 -5.42
CA THR A 178 1.17 -13.06 -6.72
C THR A 178 2.68 -12.98 -6.59
N PHE A 179 3.20 -12.65 -5.41
CA PHE A 179 4.64 -12.52 -5.21
C PHE A 179 5.34 -13.85 -5.52
N CYS A 180 6.46 -13.78 -6.27
CA CYS A 180 7.19 -14.96 -6.73
C CYS A 180 6.35 -15.96 -7.55
N SER A 181 5.31 -15.48 -8.24
CA SER A 181 4.53 -16.27 -9.19
C SER A 181 4.85 -15.90 -10.64
N SER A 182 4.24 -16.61 -11.59
CA SER A 182 4.32 -16.24 -13.01
C SER A 182 3.52 -14.98 -13.36
N SER A 183 2.61 -14.54 -12.48
CA SER A 183 1.82 -13.32 -12.66
C SER A 183 2.56 -12.10 -12.12
N THR A 184 2.46 -10.98 -12.84
CA THR A 184 3.02 -9.69 -12.39
C THR A 184 2.40 -9.27 -11.06
N SER A 185 3.26 -8.99 -10.08
CA SER A 185 2.83 -8.42 -8.80
C SER A 185 2.77 -6.90 -8.89
N ALA A 186 1.61 -6.33 -8.56
CA ALA A 186 1.33 -4.92 -8.76
C ALA A 186 0.51 -4.34 -7.60
N ALA A 187 0.70 -3.05 -7.34
CA ALA A 187 -0.15 -2.27 -6.44
C ALA A 187 -0.32 -0.82 -6.91
N LEU A 188 -1.50 -0.27 -6.63
CA LEU A 188 -1.85 1.14 -6.69
C LEU A 188 -1.99 1.66 -5.26
N ILE A 189 -1.22 2.68 -4.90
CA ILE A 189 -1.13 3.20 -3.53
C ILE A 189 -1.55 4.65 -3.48
N ARG A 190 -2.46 4.98 -2.56
CA ARG A 190 -2.76 6.37 -2.22
C ARG A 190 -1.72 6.85 -1.23
N HIS A 191 -0.76 7.63 -1.71
CA HIS A 191 0.32 8.10 -0.86
C HIS A 191 0.75 9.51 -1.25
N LYS A 192 0.87 10.36 -0.24
CA LYS A 192 1.33 11.73 -0.43
C LYS A 192 2.83 11.79 -0.23
N TYR A 193 3.55 12.48 -1.11
CA TYR A 193 4.97 12.79 -0.89
C TYR A 193 5.20 13.45 0.49
N LEU A 194 6.26 13.02 1.18
CA LEU A 194 6.60 13.40 2.56
C LEU A 194 5.58 13.00 3.64
N SER A 195 4.60 12.14 3.32
CA SER A 195 3.77 11.51 4.34
C SER A 195 4.61 10.52 5.17
N HIS A 196 4.29 10.41 6.46
CA HIS A 196 4.80 9.37 7.37
C HIS A 196 3.85 8.17 7.47
N ASP A 197 2.72 8.20 6.76
CA ASP A 197 1.73 7.13 6.75
C ASP A 197 2.15 6.03 5.78
N ILE A 198 2.61 4.90 6.32
CA ILE A 198 3.07 3.74 5.56
C ILE A 198 1.97 2.66 5.40
N TRP A 199 0.82 2.84 6.03
CA TRP A 199 -0.20 1.79 6.20
C TRP A 199 -0.73 1.24 4.87
N SER A 200 -0.94 2.11 3.88
CA SER A 200 -1.43 1.72 2.55
C SER A 200 -0.41 0.82 1.82
N THR A 201 0.87 1.17 1.91
CA THR A 201 1.97 0.44 1.27
C THR A 201 2.18 -0.92 1.94
N GLU A 202 2.15 -0.97 3.27
CA GLU A 202 2.25 -2.22 4.04
C GLU A 202 1.09 -3.16 3.74
N LYS A 203 -0.15 -2.64 3.74
CA LYS A 203 -1.35 -3.41 3.46
C LYS A 203 -1.33 -3.99 2.05
N ALA A 204 -0.87 -3.22 1.07
CA ALA A 204 -0.67 -3.70 -0.30
C ALA A 204 0.39 -4.81 -0.36
N ALA A 205 1.55 -4.61 0.26
CA ALA A 205 2.62 -5.61 0.32
C ALA A 205 2.13 -6.93 0.95
N MET A 206 1.44 -6.85 2.09
CA MET A 206 0.88 -8.03 2.76
C MET A 206 -0.17 -8.74 1.90
N THR A 207 -1.00 -7.99 1.18
CA THR A 207 -1.96 -8.55 0.21
C THR A 207 -1.24 -9.30 -0.92
N ILE A 208 -0.15 -8.74 -1.44
CA ILE A 208 0.72 -9.34 -2.47
C ILE A 208 1.37 -10.62 -1.96
N PHE A 209 1.73 -10.68 -0.68
CA PHE A 209 2.22 -11.90 -0.04
C PHE A 209 1.12 -12.93 0.23
N GLY A 210 -0.16 -12.56 0.09
CA GLY A 210 -1.30 -13.45 0.21
C GLY A 210 -2.02 -13.40 1.55
N ALA A 211 -1.65 -12.46 2.44
CA ALA A 211 -2.41 -12.22 3.67
C ALA A 211 -3.84 -11.75 3.33
N GLN A 212 -4.81 -12.22 4.11
CA GLN A 212 -6.21 -11.84 4.00
C GLN A 212 -6.56 -10.74 5.00
N HIS A 213 -5.86 -10.70 6.13
CA HIS A 213 -6.00 -9.71 7.18
C HIS A 213 -4.76 -8.82 7.24
N PHE A 214 -4.96 -7.58 7.65
CA PHE A 214 -3.88 -6.60 7.80
C PHE A 214 -3.77 -6.11 9.24
N LEU A 215 -4.88 -5.66 9.84
CA LEU A 215 -4.89 -5.12 11.21
C LEU A 215 -4.57 -6.16 12.29
N ALA A 216 -4.95 -7.41 12.07
CA ALA A 216 -4.74 -8.50 13.01
C ALA A 216 -4.43 -9.78 12.24
N LEU A 217 -3.15 -10.06 12.06
CA LEU A 217 -2.68 -11.27 11.40
C LEU A 217 -3.10 -12.51 12.18
N ARG A 218 -3.59 -13.51 11.45
CA ARG A 218 -3.96 -14.82 11.96
C ARG A 218 -2.95 -15.86 11.51
N SER A 219 -2.97 -17.03 12.14
CA SER A 219 -2.11 -18.16 11.75
C SER A 219 -2.22 -18.49 10.25
N GLN A 220 -3.43 -18.42 9.69
CA GLN A 220 -3.69 -18.65 8.27
C GLN A 220 -2.98 -17.63 7.37
N ASP A 221 -2.88 -16.36 7.78
CA ASP A 221 -2.16 -15.34 6.99
C ASP A 221 -0.67 -15.68 6.90
N TYR A 222 -0.06 -16.11 8.02
CA TYR A 222 1.33 -16.57 8.03
C TYR A 222 1.54 -17.82 7.16
N THR A 223 0.60 -18.77 7.19
CA THR A 223 0.66 -19.95 6.30
C THR A 223 0.62 -19.55 4.83
N LEU A 224 -0.30 -18.66 4.44
CA LEU A 224 -0.43 -18.19 3.06
C LEU A 224 0.81 -17.40 2.62
N MET A 225 1.33 -16.51 3.46
CA MET A 225 2.57 -15.78 3.18
C MET A 225 3.76 -16.73 3.01
N ASN A 226 3.89 -17.74 3.88
CA ASN A 226 4.97 -18.71 3.76
C ASN A 226 4.87 -19.58 2.48
N GLN A 227 3.64 -19.95 2.07
CA GLN A 227 3.40 -20.60 0.78
C GLN A 227 3.75 -19.68 -0.41
N THR A 228 3.55 -18.38 -0.26
CA THR A 228 3.98 -17.41 -1.27
C THR A 228 5.50 -17.32 -1.34
N PHE A 229 6.16 -17.19 -0.20
CA PHE A 229 7.62 -17.10 -0.10
C PHE A 229 8.35 -18.36 -0.56
N SER A 230 7.75 -19.54 -0.41
CA SER A 230 8.36 -20.80 -0.87
C SER A 230 8.54 -20.89 -2.39
N ARG A 231 7.83 -20.05 -3.15
CA ARG A 231 7.95 -19.93 -4.61
C ARG A 231 9.11 -19.02 -5.03
N CYS A 232 9.71 -18.27 -4.10
CA CYS A 232 10.73 -17.30 -4.44
C CYS A 232 12.04 -17.95 -4.90
N PRO A 233 12.75 -17.31 -5.84
CA PRO A 233 14.08 -17.74 -6.20
C PRO A 233 14.97 -17.76 -4.96
N LYS A 234 15.61 -18.90 -4.69
CA LYS A 234 16.64 -18.95 -3.66
C LYS A 234 17.81 -18.14 -4.18
N HIS A 235 18.06 -16.97 -3.60
CA HIS A 235 19.31 -16.27 -3.87
C HIS A 235 20.44 -17.12 -3.28
N SER A 236 21.13 -17.85 -4.14
CA SER A 236 22.43 -18.41 -3.79
C SER A 236 23.29 -17.23 -3.34
N GLY A 237 23.75 -17.25 -2.09
CA GLY A 237 24.76 -16.32 -1.64
C GLY A 237 26.07 -16.60 -2.37
N ASP A 238 26.17 -16.24 -3.64
CA ASP A 238 27.39 -16.38 -4.41
C ASP A 238 28.23 -15.11 -4.22
N GLY A 239 29.06 -15.16 -3.20
CA GLY A 239 30.44 -14.74 -3.40
C GLY A 239 31.05 -15.71 -4.43
N GLY A 240 30.98 -15.35 -5.72
CA GLY A 240 31.37 -16.25 -6.80
C GLY A 240 31.66 -15.52 -8.10
N SER A 241 32.83 -14.89 -8.17
CA SER A 241 33.66 -14.66 -9.36
C SER A 241 32.94 -14.45 -10.70
N PHE A 242 32.85 -13.20 -11.14
CA PHE A 242 32.72 -12.86 -12.56
C PHE A 242 33.91 -13.47 -13.32
N ALA A 243 33.67 -14.58 -14.03
CA ALA A 243 34.50 -15.00 -15.15
C ALA A 243 33.80 -14.51 -16.42
N GLY A 244 34.47 -13.61 -17.14
CA GLY A 244 33.98 -13.05 -18.38
C GLY A 244 33.92 -14.05 -19.52
N CYS A 245 33.12 -13.69 -20.52
CA CYS A 245 33.29 -14.02 -21.93
C CYS A 245 32.94 -12.76 -22.72
#